data_AF-A0A7L3EF39-F1
#
_entry.id   AF-A0A7L3EF39-F1
#
_cell.length_a   1.000
_cell.length_b   1.000
_cell.length_c   1.000
_cell.angle_alpha   90.00
_cell.angle_beta   90.00
_cell.angle_gamma   90.00
#
_symmetry.space_group_name_H-M   'P 1'
#
loop_
_entity.id
_entity.type
_entity.pdbx_description
1 polymer ?
#
loop_
_entity_poly.entity_id
_entity_poly.type
_entity_poly.pdbx_seq_one_letter_code
_entity_poly.pdbx_strand_id
1 'polypeptide(L)'
;EEIQRETAYPDGKVEKVLKNGCHLIFFPNGTWKKVGSDGKTITITFFNGDVKQIMPDQTVIYYYADARTTHTTYSDGLEVLQFSNGQIGKEIIQSNCQNYCPFVCNKHIVSKYISEKHYPDGKKEITFPDQTIKNLFTDGQEESIFPDGTIVRVQRDGSKTIEFNNGQRELHTSQFKRREYPDGTVKTVYMNGQQETKYVSGRVRVKDKDGNIIIDMKL
;
A
#
# COMPACT_ATOMS: atom_id res chain seq x y z
N GLU A 1 -34.93 -18.03 13.48
CA GLU A 1 -35.38 -16.71 13.97
C GLU A 1 -36.90 -16.64 13.82
N GLU A 2 -37.64 -16.24 14.86
CA GLU A 2 -39.11 -16.19 14.82
C GLU A 2 -39.62 -14.82 14.37
N ILE A 3 -40.55 -14.82 13.41
CA ILE A 3 -41.20 -13.61 12.88
C ILE A 3 -42.26 -13.14 13.87
N GLN A 4 -42.24 -11.84 14.22
CA GLN A 4 -43.25 -11.19 15.05
C GLN A 4 -44.34 -10.55 14.20
N ARG A 5 -43.97 -9.88 13.10
CA ARG A 5 -44.89 -9.19 12.20
C ARG A 5 -44.37 -9.25 10.77
N GLU A 6 -45.28 -9.39 9.82
CA GLU A 6 -45.01 -9.27 8.39
C GLU A 6 -45.94 -8.22 7.78
N THR A 7 -45.43 -7.42 6.84
CA THR A 7 -46.18 -6.35 6.17
C THR A 7 -45.77 -6.31 4.70
N ALA A 8 -46.73 -6.56 3.82
CA ALA A 8 -46.56 -6.45 2.38
C ALA A 8 -47.09 -5.08 1.90
N TYR A 9 -46.34 -4.42 1.05
CA TYR A 9 -46.66 -3.09 0.51
C TYR A 9 -47.12 -3.20 -0.96
N PRO A 10 -47.92 -2.24 -1.46
CA PRO A 10 -48.44 -2.27 -2.84
C PRO A 10 -47.38 -2.27 -3.94
N ASP A 11 -46.17 -1.78 -3.64
CA ASP A 11 -45.01 -1.77 -4.55
C ASP A 11 -44.29 -3.14 -4.62
N GLY A 12 -44.81 -4.15 -3.92
CA GLY A 12 -44.24 -5.51 -3.86
C GLY A 12 -43.13 -5.68 -2.83
N LYS A 13 -42.77 -4.63 -2.08
CA LYS A 13 -41.86 -4.73 -0.94
C LYS A 13 -42.51 -5.52 0.20
N VAL A 14 -41.74 -6.37 0.88
CA VAL A 14 -42.18 -7.10 2.07
C VAL A 14 -41.25 -6.80 3.23
N GLU A 15 -41.79 -6.43 4.37
CA GLU A 15 -41.04 -6.21 5.61
C GLU A 15 -41.45 -7.24 6.67
N LYS A 16 -40.46 -7.87 7.30
CA LYS A 16 -40.62 -8.80 8.42
C LYS A 16 -39.88 -8.26 9.64
N VAL A 17 -40.60 -8.05 10.74
CA VAL A 17 -40.03 -7.71 12.04
C VAL A 17 -39.88 -8.99 12.84
N LEU A 18 -38.66 -9.27 13.30
CA LEU A 18 -38.31 -10.43 14.11
C LEU A 18 -38.52 -10.13 15.60
N LYS A 19 -38.78 -11.16 16.41
CA LYS A 19 -38.99 -11.00 17.87
C LYS A 19 -37.82 -10.36 18.61
N ASN A 20 -36.61 -10.47 18.07
CA ASN A 20 -35.41 -9.85 18.63
C ASN A 20 -35.25 -8.35 18.25
N GLY A 21 -36.22 -7.76 17.57
CA GLY A 21 -36.21 -6.36 17.13
C GLY A 21 -35.50 -6.11 15.80
N CYS A 22 -34.97 -7.13 15.13
CA CYS A 22 -34.37 -6.98 13.80
C CYS A 22 -35.46 -6.84 12.72
N HIS A 23 -35.20 -6.04 11.69
CA HIS A 23 -36.08 -5.89 10.53
C HIS A 23 -35.44 -6.53 9.30
N LEU A 24 -36.21 -7.31 8.55
CA LEU A 24 -35.84 -7.86 7.24
C LEU A 24 -36.75 -7.24 6.19
N ILE A 25 -36.18 -6.65 5.15
CA ILE A 25 -36.90 -5.95 4.09
C ILE A 25 -36.52 -6.62 2.77
N PHE A 26 -37.49 -7.16 2.04
CA PHE A 26 -37.32 -7.82 0.77
C PHE A 26 -37.90 -6.95 -0.34
N PHE A 27 -37.13 -6.75 -1.41
CA PHE A 27 -37.54 -5.99 -2.58
C PHE A 27 -37.88 -6.94 -3.74
N PRO A 28 -38.80 -6.54 -4.64
CA PRO A 28 -39.20 -7.37 -5.78
C PRO A 28 -38.05 -7.81 -6.70
N ASN A 29 -36.99 -7.00 -6.79
CA ASN A 29 -35.81 -7.31 -7.60
C ASN A 29 -34.91 -8.40 -7.00
N GLY A 30 -35.24 -8.96 -5.84
CA GLY A 30 -34.44 -9.96 -5.12
C GLY A 30 -33.42 -9.39 -4.13
N THR A 31 -33.24 -8.06 -4.09
CA THR A 31 -32.44 -7.40 -3.05
C THR A 31 -33.15 -7.52 -1.72
N TRP A 32 -32.40 -7.71 -0.64
CA TRP A 32 -32.95 -7.64 0.70
C TRP A 32 -32.03 -6.89 1.66
N LYS A 33 -32.62 -6.35 2.71
CA LYS A 33 -31.96 -5.53 3.73
C LYS A 33 -32.29 -6.08 5.11
N LYS A 34 -31.27 -6.32 5.93
CA LYS A 34 -31.37 -6.55 7.37
C LYS A 34 -31.02 -5.26 8.12
N VAL A 35 -31.85 -4.87 9.06
CA VAL A 35 -31.54 -3.84 10.06
C VAL A 35 -31.45 -4.56 11.40
N GLY A 36 -30.31 -4.41 12.08
CA GLY A 36 -30.09 -4.93 13.42
C GLY A 36 -31.04 -4.30 14.43
N SER A 37 -31.20 -4.95 15.58
CA SER A 37 -32.03 -4.44 16.68
C SER A 37 -31.54 -3.11 17.25
N ASP A 38 -30.26 -2.77 17.03
CA ASP A 38 -29.66 -1.48 17.35
C ASP A 38 -30.07 -0.35 16.41
N GLY A 39 -30.71 -0.65 15.27
CA GLY A 39 -31.03 0.30 14.21
C GLY A 39 -29.81 0.91 13.48
N LYS A 40 -28.59 0.53 13.89
CA LYS A 40 -27.33 1.11 13.43
C LYS A 40 -26.59 0.17 12.49
N THR A 41 -26.66 -1.13 12.76
CA THR A 41 -26.08 -2.16 11.89
C THR A 41 -27.05 -2.47 10.77
N ILE A 42 -26.65 -2.22 9.52
CA ILE A 42 -27.47 -2.48 8.33
C ILE A 42 -26.70 -3.38 7.38
N THR A 43 -27.30 -4.45 6.89
CA THR A 43 -26.74 -5.30 5.82
C THR A 43 -27.70 -5.32 4.65
N ILE A 44 -27.22 -5.04 3.45
CA ILE A 44 -27.98 -5.09 2.20
C ILE A 44 -27.32 -6.14 1.32
N THR A 45 -28.08 -7.14 0.87
CA THR A 45 -27.65 -8.13 -0.10
C THR A 45 -28.38 -7.86 -1.40
N PHE A 46 -27.62 -7.48 -2.43
CA PHE A 46 -28.14 -7.13 -3.74
C PHE A 46 -28.38 -8.38 -4.59
N PHE A 47 -29.26 -8.22 -5.58
CA PHE A 47 -29.63 -9.30 -6.51
C PHE A 47 -28.44 -9.82 -7.35
N ASN A 48 -27.42 -9.01 -7.57
CA ASN A 48 -26.19 -9.38 -8.27
C ASN A 48 -25.19 -10.14 -7.37
N GLY A 49 -25.54 -10.39 -6.11
CA GLY A 49 -24.69 -11.05 -5.11
C GLY A 49 -23.83 -10.10 -4.28
N ASP A 50 -23.77 -8.80 -4.63
CA ASP A 50 -23.03 -7.82 -3.83
C ASP A 50 -23.62 -7.69 -2.43
N VAL A 51 -22.79 -7.29 -1.47
CA VAL A 51 -23.23 -7.07 -0.09
C VAL A 51 -22.70 -5.72 0.39
N LYS A 52 -23.58 -4.87 0.91
CA LYS A 52 -23.21 -3.62 1.60
C LYS A 52 -23.60 -3.71 3.06
N GLN A 53 -22.63 -3.55 3.95
CA GLN A 53 -22.81 -3.47 5.39
C GLN A 53 -22.47 -2.06 5.88
N ILE A 54 -23.27 -1.55 6.81
CA ILE A 54 -23.07 -0.28 7.51
C ILE A 54 -22.99 -0.65 8.99
N MET A 55 -21.90 -0.27 9.62
CA MET A 55 -21.60 -0.56 11.02
C MET A 55 -22.00 0.62 11.93
N PRO A 56 -22.12 0.40 13.25
CA PRO A 56 -22.49 1.47 14.20
C PRO A 56 -21.51 2.64 14.29
N ASP A 57 -20.24 2.42 13.95
CA ASP A 57 -19.17 3.43 13.89
C ASP A 57 -19.15 4.20 12.55
N GLN A 58 -20.18 4.01 11.72
CA GLN A 58 -20.33 4.57 10.36
C GLN A 58 -19.39 3.96 9.32
N THR A 59 -18.62 2.91 9.67
CA THR A 59 -17.85 2.15 8.69
C THR A 59 -18.78 1.48 7.68
N VAL A 60 -18.49 1.65 6.39
CA VAL A 60 -19.23 1.04 5.29
C VAL A 60 -18.37 -0.03 4.64
N ILE A 61 -18.83 -1.28 4.63
CA ILE A 61 -18.13 -2.41 3.99
C ILE A 61 -18.95 -2.85 2.78
N TYR A 62 -18.38 -2.76 1.59
CA TYR A 62 -19.00 -3.20 0.34
C TYR A 62 -18.22 -4.37 -0.23
N TYR A 63 -18.87 -5.52 -0.40
CA TYR A 63 -18.33 -6.70 -1.08
C TYR A 63 -18.89 -6.78 -2.51
N TYR A 64 -18.00 -6.74 -3.49
CA TYR A 64 -18.30 -6.95 -4.90
C TYR A 64 -18.19 -8.44 -5.21
N ALA A 65 -19.31 -9.09 -5.56
CA ALA A 65 -19.33 -10.54 -5.70
C ALA A 65 -18.58 -11.05 -6.94
N ASP A 66 -18.79 -10.41 -8.09
CA ASP A 66 -18.13 -10.77 -9.35
C ASP A 66 -16.61 -10.60 -9.27
N ALA A 67 -16.19 -9.43 -8.77
CA ALA A 67 -14.79 -9.07 -8.59
C ALA A 67 -14.18 -9.57 -7.27
N ARG A 68 -14.89 -10.39 -6.47
CA ARG A 68 -14.53 -10.87 -5.10
C ARG A 68 -13.60 -9.92 -4.33
N THR A 69 -14.01 -8.66 -4.28
CA THR A 69 -13.25 -7.55 -3.71
C THR A 69 -14.06 -6.93 -2.59
N THR A 70 -13.41 -6.64 -1.47
CA THR A 70 -14.03 -5.90 -0.36
C THR A 70 -13.51 -4.48 -0.36
N HIS A 71 -14.39 -3.50 -0.38
CA HIS A 71 -14.10 -2.08 -0.25
C HIS A 71 -14.68 -1.59 1.07
N THR A 72 -13.83 -1.14 1.97
CA THR A 72 -14.21 -0.54 3.25
C THR A 72 -13.97 0.96 3.23
N THR A 73 -14.98 1.75 3.55
CA THR A 73 -14.88 3.21 3.73
C THR A 73 -15.08 3.52 5.20
N TYR A 74 -14.10 4.17 5.82
CA TYR A 74 -14.13 4.59 7.22
C TYR A 74 -14.66 6.02 7.35
N SER A 75 -15.07 6.40 8.56
CA SER A 75 -15.65 7.72 8.85
C SER A 75 -14.64 8.87 8.74
N ASP A 76 -13.34 8.59 8.82
CA ASP A 76 -12.26 9.55 8.57
C ASP A 76 -11.97 9.75 7.07
N GLY A 77 -12.64 9.01 6.19
CA GLY A 77 -12.45 9.06 4.74
C GLY A 77 -11.38 8.10 4.21
N LEU A 78 -10.75 7.28 5.07
CA LEU A 78 -9.88 6.20 4.59
C LEU A 78 -10.71 5.18 3.81
N GLU A 79 -10.25 4.84 2.61
CA GLU A 79 -10.81 3.76 1.80
C GLU A 79 -9.80 2.61 1.71
N VAL A 80 -10.27 1.37 1.88
CA VAL A 80 -9.43 0.16 1.85
C VAL A 80 -10.06 -0.86 0.92
N LEU A 81 -9.36 -1.19 -0.15
CA LEU A 81 -9.67 -2.31 -1.04
C LEU A 81 -8.85 -3.54 -0.65
N GLN A 82 -9.53 -4.68 -0.54
CA GLN A 82 -8.94 -5.99 -0.27
C GLN A 82 -9.34 -6.95 -1.38
N PHE A 83 -8.35 -7.55 -2.01
CA PHE A 83 -8.55 -8.47 -3.12
C PHE A 83 -8.44 -9.90 -2.63
N SER A 84 -9.32 -10.78 -3.10
CA SER A 84 -9.24 -12.21 -2.76
C SER A 84 -7.92 -12.81 -3.28
N ASN A 85 -7.31 -13.73 -2.51
CA ASN A 85 -6.09 -14.46 -2.91
C ASN A 85 -6.29 -15.13 -4.28
N GLY A 86 -5.84 -14.47 -5.35
CA GLY A 86 -6.00 -14.93 -6.74
C GLY A 86 -6.49 -13.84 -7.69
N GLN A 87 -7.33 -12.93 -7.23
CA GLN A 87 -7.54 -11.63 -7.88
C GLN A 87 -6.48 -10.69 -7.38
N ILE A 88 -5.86 -10.01 -8.33
CA ILE A 88 -4.74 -9.20 -8.00
C ILE A 88 -4.89 -7.88 -8.71
N GLY A 89 -4.83 -6.80 -7.94
CA GLY A 89 -4.93 -5.44 -8.45
C GLY A 89 -3.91 -5.21 -9.57
N LYS A 90 -4.37 -4.60 -10.66
CA LYS A 90 -3.50 -4.20 -11.76
C LYS A 90 -3.28 -2.70 -11.64
N GLU A 91 -2.13 -2.31 -11.12
CA GLU A 91 -1.63 -0.94 -11.30
C GLU A 91 -0.31 -1.04 -12.06
N ILE A 92 -0.14 -0.21 -13.10
CA ILE A 92 1.13 -0.07 -13.81
C ILE A 92 2.00 0.80 -12.91
N ILE A 93 2.62 0.17 -11.91
CA ILE A 93 3.63 0.82 -11.12
C ILE A 93 4.91 0.79 -11.94
N GLN A 94 5.34 1.95 -12.46
CA GLN A 94 6.63 2.08 -13.11
C GLN A 94 7.74 1.86 -12.07
N SER A 95 8.12 0.60 -11.86
CA SER A 95 9.25 0.27 -11.01
C SER A 95 10.55 0.60 -11.76
N ASN A 96 11.07 1.81 -11.56
CA ASN A 96 12.46 2.17 -11.92
C ASN A 96 13.50 1.48 -11.00
N CYS A 97 13.21 0.27 -10.53
CA CYS A 97 14.09 -0.52 -9.67
C CYS A 97 15.04 -1.36 -10.52
N GLN A 98 15.79 -0.72 -11.42
CA GLN A 98 16.57 -1.45 -12.43
C GLN A 98 17.92 -1.97 -11.94
N ASN A 99 18.40 -1.66 -10.73
CA ASN A 99 19.72 -2.12 -10.29
C ASN A 99 19.76 -2.27 -8.77
N TYR A 100 19.78 -3.51 -8.26
CA TYR A 100 20.38 -4.00 -6.99
C TYR A 100 19.73 -5.25 -6.35
N CYS A 101 19.06 -6.13 -7.12
CA CYS A 101 18.87 -7.52 -6.70
C CYS A 101 19.13 -8.47 -7.88
N PRO A 102 20.19 -9.32 -7.86
CA PRO A 102 20.38 -10.36 -8.88
C PRO A 102 19.29 -11.44 -8.86
N PHE A 103 18.35 -11.42 -7.90
CA PHE A 103 17.28 -12.42 -7.79
C PHE A 103 15.87 -11.89 -8.08
N VAL A 104 15.64 -10.58 -8.18
CA VAL A 104 14.28 -10.04 -8.36
C VAL A 104 14.32 -8.69 -9.08
N CYS A 105 14.57 -8.66 -10.39
CA CYS A 105 13.89 -7.71 -11.29
C CYS A 105 14.22 -8.01 -12.75
N ASN A 106 13.66 -9.11 -13.26
CA ASN A 106 13.56 -9.34 -14.70
C ASN A 106 12.15 -9.83 -15.01
N LYS A 107 11.22 -8.90 -15.13
CA LYS A 107 10.06 -8.94 -16.03
C LYS A 107 9.24 -7.68 -15.84
N HIS A 108 8.55 -7.28 -16.91
CA HIS A 108 7.31 -6.52 -16.83
C HIS A 108 6.37 -7.22 -15.83
N ILE A 109 6.45 -6.87 -14.56
CA ILE A 109 5.59 -7.44 -13.54
C ILE A 109 4.47 -6.44 -13.38
N VAL A 110 3.31 -6.78 -13.94
CA VAL A 110 2.01 -6.36 -13.43
C VAL A 110 2.08 -6.58 -11.92
N SER A 111 2.32 -5.52 -11.14
CA SER A 111 2.65 -5.65 -9.73
C SER A 111 1.41 -6.09 -9.01
N LYS A 112 1.42 -7.37 -8.67
CA LYS A 112 0.30 -8.12 -8.21
C LYS A 112 0.13 -7.82 -6.70
N TYR A 113 -0.79 -6.93 -6.26
CA TYR A 113 -1.01 -6.56 -4.84
C TYR A 113 -2.31 -7.10 -4.20
N ILE A 114 -2.30 -7.27 -2.88
CA ILE A 114 -3.41 -7.88 -2.08
C ILE A 114 -4.31 -6.85 -1.40
N SER A 115 -3.83 -5.63 -1.19
CA SER A 115 -4.63 -4.55 -0.63
C SER A 115 -4.13 -3.20 -1.12
N GLU A 116 -5.06 -2.25 -1.22
CA GLU A 116 -4.79 -0.86 -1.54
C GLU A 116 -5.58 0.02 -0.58
N LYS A 117 -4.93 1.04 -0.01
CA LYS A 117 -5.56 2.05 0.84
C LYS A 117 -5.44 3.41 0.19
N HIS A 118 -6.54 4.18 0.18
CA HIS A 118 -6.57 5.57 -0.24
C HIS A 118 -6.84 6.45 0.97
N TYR A 119 -5.91 7.33 1.27
CA TYR A 119 -6.00 8.26 2.38
C TYR A 119 -6.65 9.58 1.91
N PRO A 120 -7.34 10.32 2.81
CA PRO A 120 -7.98 11.60 2.47
C PRO A 120 -7.02 12.68 1.95
N ASP A 121 -5.75 12.61 2.33
CA ASP A 121 -4.67 13.51 1.86
C ASP A 121 -4.19 13.18 0.43
N GLY A 122 -4.75 12.14 -0.19
CA GLY A 122 -4.39 11.65 -1.52
C GLY A 122 -3.22 10.67 -1.53
N LYS A 123 -2.61 10.36 -0.37
CA LYS A 123 -1.62 9.28 -0.26
C LYS A 123 -2.30 7.96 -0.62
N LYS A 124 -1.58 7.08 -1.30
CA LYS A 124 -1.97 5.68 -1.47
C LYS A 124 -0.96 4.76 -0.80
N GLU A 125 -1.43 3.63 -0.29
CA GLU A 125 -0.60 2.57 0.25
C GLU A 125 -1.02 1.23 -0.37
N ILE A 126 -0.04 0.50 -0.88
CA ILE A 126 -0.25 -0.77 -1.57
C ILE A 126 0.50 -1.85 -0.79
N THR A 127 -0.19 -2.93 -0.46
CA THR A 127 0.41 -4.08 0.21
C THR A 127 0.52 -5.25 -0.76
N PHE A 128 1.74 -5.76 -0.93
CA PHE A 128 2.03 -6.90 -1.80
C PHE A 128 1.94 -8.24 -1.05
N PRO A 129 1.80 -9.37 -1.76
CA PRO A 129 1.77 -10.71 -1.15
C PRO A 129 3.00 -11.06 -0.31
N ASP A 130 4.16 -10.49 -0.64
CA ASP A 130 5.41 -10.67 0.10
C ASP A 130 5.49 -9.78 1.36
N GLN A 131 4.42 -9.04 1.67
CA GLN A 131 4.33 -8.04 2.75
C GLN A 131 5.15 -6.77 2.50
N THR A 132 5.68 -6.58 1.30
CA THR A 132 6.21 -5.26 0.91
C THR A 132 5.07 -4.25 0.92
N ILE A 133 5.30 -3.09 1.53
CA ILE A 133 4.37 -1.96 1.53
C ILE A 133 4.93 -0.88 0.62
N LYS A 134 4.15 -0.39 -0.34
CA LYS A 134 4.49 0.76 -1.17
C LYS A 134 3.58 1.94 -0.89
N ASN A 135 4.15 3.03 -0.41
CA ASN A 135 3.50 4.33 -0.28
C ASN A 135 3.71 5.15 -1.56
N LEU A 136 2.63 5.72 -2.09
CA LEU A 136 2.64 6.68 -3.20
C LEU A 136 2.12 8.00 -2.65
N PHE A 137 2.93 9.05 -2.76
CA PHE A 137 2.61 10.38 -2.24
C PHE A 137 2.14 11.31 -3.37
N THR A 138 1.35 12.32 -3.01
CA THR A 138 0.76 13.28 -3.97
C THR A 138 1.80 14.17 -4.66
N ASP A 139 2.97 14.35 -4.04
CA ASP A 139 4.13 15.02 -4.63
C ASP A 139 4.92 14.12 -5.59
N GLY A 140 4.48 12.89 -5.84
CA GLY A 140 5.13 11.94 -6.72
C GLY A 140 6.35 11.25 -6.09
N GLN A 141 6.62 11.45 -4.79
CA GLN A 141 7.54 10.59 -4.07
C GLN A 141 6.92 9.20 -3.90
N GLU A 142 7.79 8.20 -3.85
CA GLU A 142 7.40 6.83 -3.56
C GLU A 142 8.28 6.27 -2.44
N GLU A 143 7.70 5.46 -1.55
CA GLU A 143 8.45 4.74 -0.53
C GLU A 143 8.05 3.27 -0.56
N SER A 144 9.02 2.37 -0.45
CA SER A 144 8.83 0.93 -0.34
C SER A 144 9.48 0.42 0.94
N ILE A 145 8.69 -0.25 1.77
CA ILE A 145 9.12 -0.85 3.04
C ILE A 145 9.09 -2.36 2.84
N PHE A 146 10.26 -2.98 2.93
CA PHE A 146 10.43 -4.41 2.73
C PHE A 146 10.34 -5.18 4.07
N PRO A 147 9.98 -6.47 4.05
CA PRO A 147 9.86 -7.29 5.27
C PRO A 147 11.15 -7.41 6.10
N ASP A 148 12.32 -7.24 5.47
CA ASP A 148 13.62 -7.26 6.14
C ASP A 148 13.95 -5.95 6.88
N GLY A 149 13.05 -4.96 6.80
CA GLY A 149 13.21 -3.62 7.37
C GLY A 149 13.92 -2.63 6.45
N THR A 150 14.31 -3.03 5.24
CA THR A 150 14.88 -2.11 4.25
C THR A 150 13.81 -1.13 3.79
N ILE A 151 14.14 0.16 3.72
CA ILE A 151 13.27 1.21 3.22
C ILE A 151 13.91 1.84 1.99
N VAL A 152 13.15 1.94 0.90
CA VAL A 152 13.59 2.58 -0.35
C VAL A 152 12.67 3.76 -0.64
N ARG A 153 13.23 4.96 -0.72
CA ARG A 153 12.53 6.19 -1.08
C ARG A 153 13.00 6.65 -2.44
N VAL A 154 12.06 6.93 -3.35
CA VAL A 154 12.32 7.47 -4.68
C VAL A 154 11.69 8.86 -4.75
N GLN A 155 12.52 9.84 -5.07
CA GLN A 155 12.12 11.23 -5.25
C GLN A 155 11.62 11.47 -6.67
N ARG A 156 10.88 12.56 -6.88
CA ARG A 156 10.37 12.96 -8.20
C ARG A 156 11.49 13.20 -9.23
N ASP A 157 12.66 13.62 -8.79
CA ASP A 157 13.84 13.83 -9.65
C ASP A 157 14.55 12.51 -10.05
N GLY A 158 14.04 11.37 -9.59
CA GLY A 158 14.61 10.04 -9.80
C GLY A 158 15.73 9.67 -8.83
N SER A 159 16.13 10.57 -7.92
CA SER A 159 17.07 10.22 -6.86
C SER A 159 16.44 9.19 -5.92
N LYS A 160 17.25 8.24 -5.48
CA LYS A 160 16.81 7.14 -4.60
C LYS A 160 17.62 7.14 -3.32
N THR A 161 16.94 7.07 -2.19
CA THR A 161 17.56 6.79 -0.89
C THR A 161 17.18 5.39 -0.44
N ILE A 162 18.15 4.62 0.04
CA ILE A 162 17.95 3.28 0.61
C ILE A 162 18.43 3.33 2.05
N GLU A 163 17.64 2.81 2.96
CA GLU A 163 17.97 2.68 4.38
C GLU A 163 17.88 1.20 4.73
N PHE A 164 19.01 0.63 5.15
CA PHE A 164 19.10 -0.77 5.52
C PHE A 164 18.85 -0.94 7.01
N ASN A 165 18.35 -2.10 7.40
CA ASN A 165 18.10 -2.46 8.80
C ASN A 165 19.35 -2.40 9.71
N ASN A 166 20.55 -2.48 9.13
CA ASN A 166 21.82 -2.37 9.84
C ASN A 166 22.29 -0.92 10.06
N GLY A 167 21.45 0.07 9.74
CA GLY A 167 21.75 1.50 9.86
C GLY A 167 22.58 2.08 8.72
N GLN A 168 23.01 1.27 7.73
CA GLN A 168 23.62 1.80 6.52
C GLN A 168 22.58 2.54 5.68
N ARG A 169 23.01 3.61 5.00
CA ARG A 169 22.18 4.35 4.06
C ARG A 169 22.88 4.46 2.73
N GLU A 170 22.12 4.45 1.65
CA GLU A 170 22.62 4.77 0.33
C GLU A 170 21.81 5.87 -0.33
N LEU A 171 22.49 6.75 -1.06
CA LEU A 171 21.91 7.77 -1.91
C LEU A 171 22.39 7.54 -3.34
N HIS A 172 21.46 7.28 -4.25
CA HIS A 172 21.71 7.11 -5.67
C HIS A 172 21.15 8.32 -6.39
N THR A 173 22.00 9.04 -7.10
CA THR A 173 21.62 10.18 -7.94
C THR A 173 22.05 9.91 -9.37
N SER A 174 21.68 10.81 -10.28
CA SER A 174 22.22 10.81 -11.63
C SER A 174 23.71 11.11 -11.71
N GLN A 175 24.37 11.54 -10.62
CA GLN A 175 25.78 11.95 -10.65
C GLN A 175 26.70 11.00 -9.86
N PHE A 176 26.17 10.36 -8.82
CA PHE A 176 26.94 9.49 -7.93
C PHE A 176 26.06 8.51 -7.17
N LYS A 177 26.71 7.48 -6.63
CA LYS A 177 26.18 6.60 -5.58
C LYS A 177 26.98 6.82 -4.31
N ARG A 178 26.32 7.14 -3.20
CA ARG A 178 26.93 7.37 -1.90
C ARG A 178 26.42 6.33 -0.91
N ARG A 179 27.30 5.74 -0.12
CA ARG A 179 26.99 4.90 1.02
C ARG A 179 27.46 5.56 2.30
N GLU A 180 26.58 5.68 3.27
CA GLU A 180 26.82 6.15 4.62
C GLU A 180 26.79 4.94 5.55
N TYR A 181 27.84 4.80 6.35
CA TYR A 181 27.99 3.72 7.31
C TYR A 181 27.65 4.21 8.73
N PRO A 182 27.19 3.33 9.64
CA PRO A 182 26.86 3.70 11.02
C PRO A 182 28.02 4.31 11.81
N ASP A 183 29.27 3.99 11.44
CA ASP A 183 30.48 4.56 12.05
C ASP A 183 30.75 6.02 11.62
N GLY A 184 29.90 6.59 10.77
CA GLY A 184 30.06 7.93 10.19
C GLY A 184 30.95 7.97 8.94
N THR A 185 31.50 6.84 8.50
CA THR A 185 32.26 6.76 7.24
C THR A 185 31.30 6.97 6.07
N VAL A 186 31.73 7.76 5.08
CA VAL A 186 30.95 8.01 3.86
C VAL A 186 31.80 7.64 2.64
N LYS A 187 31.26 6.79 1.77
CA LYS A 187 31.87 6.42 0.48
C LYS A 187 31.02 6.93 -0.67
N THR A 188 31.57 7.74 -1.56
CA THR A 188 30.91 8.21 -2.77
C THR A 188 31.63 7.66 -4.00
N VAL A 189 30.88 7.04 -4.91
CA VAL A 189 31.34 6.60 -6.22
C VAL A 189 30.66 7.47 -7.27
N TYR A 190 31.44 8.26 -7.98
CA TYR A 190 30.96 9.16 -9.03
C TYR A 190 30.83 8.41 -10.36
N MET A 191 30.02 8.92 -11.28
CA MET A 191 29.82 8.29 -12.60
C MET A 191 31.11 8.16 -13.44
N ASN A 192 32.08 9.04 -13.23
CA ASN A 192 33.39 8.98 -13.87
C ASN A 192 34.29 7.83 -13.34
N GLY A 193 33.80 7.03 -12.39
CA GLY A 193 34.52 5.92 -11.74
C GLY A 193 35.35 6.32 -10.53
N GLN A 194 35.51 7.62 -10.26
CA GLN A 194 36.23 8.13 -9.11
C GLN A 194 35.53 7.74 -7.82
N GLN A 195 36.31 7.40 -6.79
CA GLN A 195 35.80 6.98 -5.48
C GLN A 195 36.38 7.86 -4.40
N GLU A 196 35.53 8.35 -3.51
CA GLU A 196 35.90 9.18 -2.38
C GLU A 196 35.43 8.50 -1.09
N THR A 197 36.32 8.39 -0.11
CA THR A 197 36.01 7.91 1.25
C THR A 197 36.35 9.01 2.25
N LYS A 198 35.33 9.51 2.96
CA LYS A 198 35.48 10.39 4.12
C LYS A 198 35.33 9.54 5.38
N TYR A 199 36.35 9.55 6.22
CA TYR A 199 36.33 8.85 7.50
C TYR A 199 35.87 9.79 8.60
N VAL A 200 35.31 9.24 9.68
CA VAL A 200 34.92 9.98 10.89
C VAL A 200 36.08 10.78 11.50
N SER A 201 37.32 10.33 11.32
CA SER A 201 38.52 11.04 11.77
C SER A 201 38.82 12.33 10.99
N GLY A 202 38.03 12.66 9.97
CA GLY A 202 38.29 13.77 9.05
C GLY A 202 39.25 13.43 7.90
N ARG A 203 39.87 12.23 7.91
CA ARG A 203 40.67 11.76 6.78
C ARG A 203 39.81 11.65 5.52
N VAL A 204 40.32 12.15 4.40
CA VAL A 204 39.68 12.03 3.08
C VAL A 204 40.62 11.32 2.12
N ARG A 205 40.15 10.23 1.52
CA ARG A 205 40.90 9.46 0.53
C ARG A 205 40.13 9.39 -0.78
N VAL A 206 40.77 9.78 -1.87
CA VAL A 206 40.20 9.77 -3.21
C VAL A 206 41.01 8.83 -4.10
N LYS A 207 40.30 7.98 -4.83
CA LYS A 207 40.84 7.05 -5.82
C LYS A 207 40.31 7.36 -7.20
N ASP A 208 41.12 7.14 -8.22
CA ASP A 208 40.67 7.15 -9.61
C ASP A 208 39.83 5.89 -9.95
N LYS A 209 39.39 5.80 -11.21
CA LYS A 209 38.61 4.66 -11.74
C LYS A 209 39.35 3.32 -11.68
N ASP A 210 40.69 3.34 -11.67
CA ASP A 210 41.54 2.16 -11.67
C ASP A 210 41.91 1.72 -10.23
N GLY A 211 41.48 2.50 -9.23
CA GLY A 211 41.67 2.23 -7.80
C GLY A 211 42.95 2.83 -7.21
N ASN A 212 43.72 3.58 -7.99
CA ASN A 212 44.93 4.25 -7.52
C ASN A 212 44.56 5.44 -6.64
N ILE A 213 45.33 5.67 -5.57
CA ILE A 213 45.11 6.81 -4.68
C ILE A 213 45.62 8.06 -5.38
N ILE A 214 44.75 9.05 -5.56
CA ILE A 214 45.11 10.36 -6.12
C ILE A 214 45.16 11.45 -5.03
N ILE A 215 44.40 11.28 -3.94
CA ILE A 215 44.42 12.19 -2.78
C ILE A 215 44.31 11.34 -1.50
N ASP A 216 45.12 11.65 -0.50
CA ASP A 216 45.01 11.10 0.86
C ASP A 216 45.33 12.21 1.87
N MET A 217 44.29 12.95 2.26
CA MET A 217 44.39 14.03 3.24
C MET A 217 44.12 13.46 4.63
N LYS A 218 45.09 13.60 5.53
CA LYS A 218 44.98 13.21 6.95
C LYS A 218 44.93 14.48 7.79
N LEU A 219 44.01 14.53 8.74
CA LEU A 219 43.94 15.55 9.79
C LEU A 219 44.84 15.15 10.96
#